data_AF-C8VWE1-F1
#
_entry.id   AF-C8VWE1-F1
#
_cell.length_a   1.000
_cell.length_b   1.000
_cell.length_c   1.000
_cell.angle_alpha   90.00
_cell.angle_beta   90.00
_cell.angle_gamma   90.00
#
_symmetry.space_group_name_H-M   'P 1'
#
loop_
_entity.id
_entity.type
_entity.pdbx_description
1 polymer ?
#
loop_
_entity_poly.entity_id
_entity_poly.type
_entity_poly.pdbx_seq_one_letter_code
_entity_poly.pdbx_strand_id
1 'polypeptide(L)'
;MSIFDKFSEGAKNITEGAKLIGKKSGEILETTKTRLEILKLEKEIDNNFQAIGSLVYKKFLGQEIPDSEEEITRLCSSIRDLEKDIMAYKTEIEGNRFQNQVCRYCGQNITAGANFCSSCGNSTKTPVDGFDE
;
A
#
# COMPACT_ATOMS: atom_id res chain seq x y z
N MET A 1 -3.40 37.40 -36.43
CA MET A 1 -3.27 35.93 -36.30
C MET A 1 -3.48 35.61 -34.84
N SER A 2 -4.55 34.89 -34.54
CA SER A 2 -5.09 34.76 -33.19
C SER A 2 -4.38 33.67 -32.41
N ILE A 3 -4.21 33.89 -31.11
CA ILE A 3 -3.62 32.95 -30.14
C ILE A 3 -4.35 31.58 -30.17
N PHE A 4 -5.62 31.58 -30.58
CA PHE A 4 -6.45 30.39 -30.79
C PHE A 4 -5.92 29.44 -31.87
N ASP A 5 -5.30 29.96 -32.93
CA ASP A 5 -4.81 29.15 -34.05
C ASP A 5 -3.59 28.31 -33.64
N LYS A 6 -2.74 28.85 -32.76
CA LYS A 6 -1.58 28.12 -32.20
C LYS A 6 -1.99 27.04 -31.20
N PHE A 7 -3.11 27.20 -30.50
CA PHE A 7 -3.60 26.21 -29.55
C PHE A 7 -4.24 25.02 -30.26
N SER A 8 -4.92 25.26 -31.40
CA SER A 8 -5.52 24.21 -32.21
C SER A 8 -4.51 23.28 -32.91
N GLU A 9 -3.30 23.76 -33.21
CA GLU A 9 -2.21 22.93 -33.76
C GLU A 9 -1.53 22.06 -32.70
N GLY A 10 -1.45 22.53 -31.44
CA GLY A 10 -0.92 21.73 -30.32
C GLY A 10 -1.83 20.59 -29.87
N ALA A 11 -3.13 20.67 -30.16
CA ALA A 11 -4.13 19.66 -29.76
C ALA A 11 -4.14 18.41 -30.66
N LYS A 12 -3.54 18.44 -31.86
CA LYS A 12 -3.57 17.31 -32.81
C LYS A 12 -2.61 16.17 -32.46
N ASN A 13 -1.71 16.34 -31.50
CA ASN A 13 -0.74 15.32 -31.07
C ASN A 13 -0.98 14.77 -29.64
N ILE A 14 -2.15 15.02 -29.03
CA ILE A 14 -2.47 14.56 -27.66
C ILE A 14 -3.52 13.45 -27.71
N THR A 15 -3.24 12.36 -28.44
CA THR A 15 -4.09 11.17 -28.42
C THR A 15 -3.50 10.03 -27.59
N GLU A 16 -2.21 10.06 -27.26
CA GLU A 16 -1.57 9.07 -26.37
C GLU A 16 -1.41 9.55 -24.91
N GLY A 17 -1.25 10.86 -24.69
CA GLY A 17 -1.09 11.43 -23.34
C GLY A 17 -2.34 11.39 -22.45
N ALA A 18 -3.54 11.40 -23.05
CA ALA A 18 -4.81 11.42 -22.31
C ALA A 18 -5.16 10.07 -21.67
N LYS A 19 -4.73 8.93 -22.24
CA LYS A 19 -5.00 7.58 -21.70
C LYS A 19 -4.14 7.24 -20.47
N LEU A 20 -2.96 7.85 -20.33
CA LEU A 20 -2.04 7.59 -19.23
C LEU A 20 -2.45 8.31 -17.93
N ILE A 21 -3.13 9.46 -18.01
CA ILE A 21 -3.53 10.26 -16.84
C ILE A 21 -4.73 9.65 -16.11
N GLY A 22 -5.69 9.08 -16.85
CA GLY A 22 -6.88 8.45 -16.26
C GLY A 22 -6.58 7.16 -15.49
N LYS A 23 -5.75 6.27 -16.03
CA LYS A 23 -5.42 4.98 -15.39
C LYS A 23 -4.60 5.15 -14.11
N LYS A 24 -3.58 6.02 -14.15
CA LYS A 24 -2.71 6.28 -13.00
C LYS A 24 -3.45 6.90 -11.81
N SER A 25 -4.49 7.68 -12.08
CA SER A 25 -5.33 8.29 -11.03
C SER A 25 -6.17 7.26 -10.28
N GLY A 26 -6.75 6.27 -10.98
CA GLY A 26 -7.52 5.19 -10.35
C GLY A 26 -6.68 4.27 -9.46
N GLU A 27 -5.49 3.87 -9.91
CA GLU A 27 -4.59 3.00 -9.14
C GLU A 27 -4.07 3.65 -7.85
N ILE A 28 -3.85 4.97 -7.86
CA ILE A 28 -3.47 5.74 -6.67
C ILE A 28 -4.61 5.74 -5.64
N LEU A 29 -5.86 5.87 -6.10
CA LEU A 29 -7.04 5.85 -5.23
C LEU A 29 -7.24 4.47 -4.60
N GLU A 30 -7.12 3.38 -5.38
CA GLU A 30 -7.23 2.02 -4.86
C GLU A 30 -6.12 1.71 -3.84
N THR A 31 -4.87 2.06 -4.13
CA THR A 31 -3.76 1.87 -3.19
C THR A 31 -3.97 2.65 -1.89
N THR A 32 -4.51 3.88 -1.98
CA THR A 32 -4.81 4.71 -0.81
C THR A 32 -5.94 4.11 0.02
N LYS A 33 -6.99 3.60 -0.63
CA LYS A 33 -8.10 2.90 0.03
C LYS A 33 -7.61 1.65 0.76
N THR A 34 -6.79 0.82 0.13
CA THR A 34 -6.20 -0.37 0.78
C THR A 34 -5.35 0.02 1.99
N ARG A 35 -4.57 1.10 1.92
CA ARG A 35 -3.82 1.62 3.07
C ARG A 35 -4.71 2.09 4.21
N LEU A 36 -5.85 2.72 3.90
CA LEU A 36 -6.82 3.13 4.93
C LEU A 36 -7.44 1.91 5.64
N GLU A 37 -7.70 0.82 4.91
CA GLU A 37 -8.17 -0.43 5.53
C GLU A 37 -7.10 -1.02 6.45
N ILE A 38 -5.82 -1.05 6.05
CA ILE A 38 -4.72 -1.48 6.93
C ILE A 38 -4.71 -0.69 8.24
N LEU A 39 -4.80 0.64 8.17
CA LEU A 39 -4.81 1.49 9.37
C LEU A 39 -6.00 1.21 10.32
N LYS A 40 -7.16 0.84 9.76
CA LYS A 40 -8.32 0.45 10.57
C LYS A 40 -8.06 -0.88 11.27
N LEU A 41 -7.53 -1.87 10.56
CA LEU A 41 -7.21 -3.19 11.12
C LEU A 41 -6.12 -3.09 12.19
N GLU A 42 -5.08 -2.28 11.96
CA GLU A 42 -4.03 -2.02 12.96
C GLU A 42 -4.61 -1.39 14.23
N LYS A 43 -5.54 -0.43 14.09
CA LYS A 43 -6.25 0.15 15.24
C LYS A 43 -7.12 -0.88 15.98
N GLU A 44 -7.73 -1.82 15.26
CA GLU A 44 -8.52 -2.89 15.87
C GLU A 44 -7.63 -3.87 16.66
N ILE A 45 -6.46 -4.21 16.14
CA ILE A 45 -5.42 -4.97 16.85
C ILE A 45 -5.02 -4.25 18.15
N ASP A 46 -4.74 -2.95 18.09
CA ASP A 46 -4.39 -2.15 19.28
C ASP A 46 -5.50 -2.19 20.35
N ASN A 47 -6.76 -2.06 19.92
CA ASN A 47 -7.90 -2.15 20.84
C ASN A 47 -8.00 -3.54 21.49
N ASN A 48 -7.77 -4.60 20.72
CA ASN A 48 -7.78 -5.97 21.22
C ASN A 48 -6.65 -6.19 22.24
N PHE A 49 -5.43 -5.70 21.97
CA PHE A 49 -4.34 -5.74 22.94
C PHE A 49 -4.66 -4.97 24.23
N GLN A 50 -5.27 -3.79 24.12
CA GLN A 50 -5.69 -3.02 25.30
C GLN A 50 -6.76 -3.77 26.11
N ALA A 51 -7.71 -4.42 25.45
CA ALA A 51 -8.74 -5.24 26.11
C ALA A 51 -8.11 -6.43 26.84
N ILE A 52 -7.19 -7.16 26.19
CA ILE A 52 -6.44 -8.26 26.82
C ILE A 52 -5.68 -7.74 28.04
N GLY A 53 -4.91 -6.65 27.90
CA GLY A 53 -4.14 -6.07 29.00
C GLY A 53 -5.02 -5.66 30.18
N SER A 54 -6.20 -5.08 29.91
CA SER A 54 -7.19 -4.73 30.93
C SER A 54 -7.72 -5.96 31.67
N LEU A 55 -8.05 -7.04 30.96
CA LEU A 55 -8.51 -8.30 31.57
C LEU A 55 -7.42 -8.93 32.46
N VAL A 56 -6.20 -9.03 31.94
CA VAL A 56 -5.06 -9.59 32.67
C VAL A 56 -4.75 -8.76 33.92
N TYR A 57 -4.73 -7.43 33.80
CA TYR A 57 -4.45 -6.54 34.92
C TYR A 57 -5.52 -6.64 36.02
N LYS A 58 -6.80 -6.71 35.66
CA LYS A 58 -7.88 -6.89 36.64
C LYS A 58 -7.78 -8.24 37.36
N LYS A 59 -7.43 -9.33 36.66
CA LYS A 59 -7.15 -10.63 37.31
C LYS A 59 -5.97 -10.53 38.28
N PHE A 60 -4.91 -9.80 37.92
CA PHE A 60 -3.78 -9.55 38.80
C PHE A 60 -4.19 -8.82 40.09
N LEU A 61 -5.16 -7.90 40.02
CA LEU A 61 -5.74 -7.23 41.19
C LEU A 61 -6.67 -8.13 42.04
N GLY A 62 -6.81 -9.42 41.69
CA GLY A 62 -7.67 -10.37 42.39
C GLY A 62 -9.16 -10.22 42.05
N GLN A 63 -9.50 -9.51 40.98
CA GLN A 63 -10.89 -9.44 40.51
C GLN A 63 -11.26 -10.73 39.79
N GLU A 64 -12.32 -11.38 40.24
CA GLU A 64 -12.92 -12.50 39.51
C GLU A 64 -13.67 -11.96 38.30
N ILE A 65 -13.14 -12.27 37.11
CA ILE A 65 -13.79 -11.99 35.84
C ILE A 65 -14.17 -13.33 35.22
N PRO A 66 -15.46 -13.69 35.24
CA PRO A 66 -15.98 -14.87 34.57
C PRO A 66 -15.55 -14.88 33.10
N ASP A 67 -15.20 -16.06 32.60
CA ASP A 67 -14.89 -16.30 31.18
C ASP A 67 -13.72 -15.47 30.61
N SER A 68 -12.92 -14.85 31.49
CA SER A 68 -11.78 -14.01 31.07
C SER A 68 -10.74 -14.75 30.23
N GLU A 69 -10.51 -16.05 30.49
CA GLU A 69 -9.63 -16.90 29.68
C GLU A 69 -10.17 -17.09 28.26
N GLU A 70 -11.48 -17.33 28.12
CA GLU A 70 -12.15 -17.53 26.84
C GLU A 70 -12.15 -16.23 26.03
N GLU A 71 -12.46 -15.10 26.68
CA GLU A 71 -12.43 -13.78 26.05
C GLU A 71 -11.02 -13.42 25.58
N ILE A 72 -9.97 -13.64 26.39
CA ILE A 72 -8.58 -13.44 25.96
C ILE A 72 -8.26 -14.32 24.75
N THR A 73 -8.68 -15.58 24.76
CA THR A 73 -8.46 -16.51 23.64
C THR A 73 -9.14 -16.04 22.36
N ARG A 74 -10.37 -15.52 22.47
CA ARG A 74 -11.11 -14.92 21.35
C ARG A 74 -10.39 -13.71 20.79
N LEU A 75 -9.96 -12.78 21.65
CA LEU A 75 -9.23 -11.57 21.26
C LEU A 75 -7.90 -11.90 20.57
N CYS A 76 -7.14 -12.86 21.10
CA CYS A 76 -5.90 -13.34 20.46
C CYS A 76 -6.15 -13.96 19.08
N SER A 77 -7.26 -14.68 18.92
CA SER A 77 -7.62 -15.29 17.64
C SER A 77 -8.01 -14.22 16.62
N SER A 78 -8.79 -13.23 17.05
CA SER A 78 -9.12 -12.05 16.24
C SER A 78 -7.87 -11.29 15.79
N ILE A 79 -6.91 -11.02 16.69
CA ILE A 79 -5.63 -10.38 16.34
C ILE A 79 -4.92 -11.18 15.23
N ARG A 80 -4.80 -12.50 15.38
CA ARG A 80 -4.13 -13.36 14.39
C ARG A 80 -4.78 -13.27 13.01
N ASP A 81 -6.11 -13.19 12.94
CA ASP A 81 -6.81 -13.11 11.67
C ASP A 81 -6.66 -11.72 11.03
N LEU A 82 -6.74 -10.65 11.84
CA LEU A 82 -6.47 -9.28 11.39
C LEU A 82 -5.03 -9.12 10.85
N GLU A 83 -4.04 -9.74 11.50
CA GLU A 83 -2.65 -9.76 11.04
C GLU A 83 -2.50 -10.45 9.67
N LYS A 84 -3.23 -11.55 9.42
CA LYS A 84 -3.25 -12.21 8.11
C LYS A 84 -3.84 -11.31 7.04
N ASP A 85 -4.93 -10.62 7.34
CA ASP A 85 -5.57 -9.70 6.39
C ASP A 85 -4.63 -8.53 6.06
N ILE A 86 -3.96 -7.96 7.05
CA ILE A 86 -2.93 -6.93 6.83
C ILE A 86 -1.80 -7.44 5.94
N MET A 87 -1.32 -8.67 6.15
CA MET A 87 -0.29 -9.26 5.29
C MET A 87 -0.76 -9.44 3.85
N ALA A 88 -2.02 -9.86 3.65
CA ALA A 88 -2.61 -10.00 2.32
C ALA A 88 -2.67 -8.65 1.59
N TYR A 89 -3.15 -7.60 2.28
CA TYR A 89 -3.21 -6.24 1.72
C TYR A 89 -1.82 -5.66 1.42
N LYS A 90 -0.83 -5.88 2.29
CA LYS A 90 0.56 -5.44 2.05
C LYS A 90 1.15 -6.12 0.81
N THR A 91 0.91 -7.42 0.65
CA THR A 91 1.35 -8.18 -0.53
C THR A 91 0.71 -7.67 -1.82
N GLU A 92 -0.59 -7.32 -1.79
CA GLU A 92 -1.29 -6.74 -2.94
C GLU A 92 -0.69 -5.38 -3.34
N ILE A 93 -0.44 -4.50 -2.38
CA ILE A 93 0.18 -3.18 -2.62
C ILE A 93 1.58 -3.33 -3.23
N GLU A 94 2.39 -4.24 -2.71
CA GLU A 94 3.74 -4.50 -3.23
C GLU A 94 3.70 -5.08 -4.65
N GLY A 95 2.82 -6.06 -4.90
CA GLY A 95 2.60 -6.63 -6.24
C GLY A 95 2.24 -5.56 -7.26
N ASN A 96 1.32 -4.66 -6.92
CA ASN A 96 0.91 -3.54 -7.78
C ASN A 96 2.05 -2.54 -8.00
N ARG A 97 2.89 -2.28 -7.00
CA ARG A 97 4.06 -1.39 -7.12
C ARG A 97 5.09 -1.92 -8.12
N PHE A 98 5.34 -3.24 -8.13
CA PHE A 98 6.32 -3.83 -9.05
C PHE A 98 5.83 -3.89 -10.50
N GLN A 99 4.51 -4.00 -10.71
CA GLN A 99 3.92 -4.01 -12.06
C GLN A 99 3.97 -2.64 -12.76
N ASN A 100 3.97 -1.55 -11.99
CA ASN A 100 3.86 -0.19 -12.52
C ASN A 100 5.17 0.63 -12.46
N GLN A 101 6.33 -0.04 -12.43
CA GLN A 101 7.62 0.65 -12.48
C GLN A 101 7.90 1.24 -13.87
N VAL A 102 8.38 2.48 -13.90
CA VAL A 102 8.74 3.19 -15.13
C VAL A 102 10.23 3.52 -15.10
N CYS A 103 10.91 3.36 -16.23
CA CYS A 103 12.31 3.71 -16.36
C CYS A 103 12.50 5.22 -16.23
N ARG A 104 13.30 5.64 -15.24
CA ARG A 104 13.66 7.06 -15.01
C ARG A 104 14.47 7.70 -16.14
N TYR A 105 15.05 6.89 -17.03
CA TYR A 105 15.92 7.38 -18.11
C TYR A 105 15.18 7.53 -19.44
N CYS A 106 14.37 6.55 -19.81
CA CYS A 106 13.66 6.55 -21.09
C CYS A 106 12.13 6.65 -20.96
N GLY A 107 11.58 6.62 -19.75
CA GLY A 107 10.14 6.71 -19.51
C GLY A 107 9.36 5.44 -19.82
N GLN A 108 10.03 4.33 -20.18
CA GLN A 108 9.36 3.10 -20.59
C GLN A 108 9.08 2.15 -19.42
N ASN A 109 7.97 1.41 -19.48
CA ASN A 109 7.60 0.46 -18.43
C ASN A 109 8.69 -0.60 -18.22
N ILE A 110 8.99 -0.84 -16.95
CA ILE A 110 9.94 -1.86 -16.51
C ILE A 110 9.14 -3.10 -16.11
N THR A 111 9.54 -4.26 -16.62
CA THR A 111 9.00 -5.54 -16.17
C THR A 111 9.30 -5.73 -14.68
N ALA A 112 8.31 -6.16 -13.90
CA ALA A 112 8.45 -6.44 -12.47
C ALA A 112 9.72 -7.26 -12.18
N GLY A 113 10.60 -6.74 -11.32
CA GLY A 113 11.84 -7.41 -10.91
C GLY A 113 13.00 -7.38 -11.91
N ALA A 114 12.87 -6.72 -13.06
CA ALA A 114 13.98 -6.59 -14.01
C ALA A 114 15.11 -5.74 -13.43
N ASN A 115 16.38 -6.13 -13.63
CA ASN A 115 17.58 -5.39 -13.18
C ASN A 115 18.04 -4.27 -14.14
N PHE A 116 17.56 -4.34 -15.39
CA PHE A 116 17.89 -3.40 -16.48
C PHE A 116 16.63 -3.12 -17.31
N CYS A 117 16.52 -1.92 -17.85
CA CYS A 117 15.43 -1.55 -18.73
C CYS A 117 15.60 -2.25 -20.08
N SER A 118 14.59 -3.00 -20.53
CA SER A 118 14.59 -3.69 -21.82
C SER A 118 14.64 -2.73 -23.03
N SER A 119 14.24 -1.47 -22.85
CA SER A 119 14.22 -0.47 -23.91
C SER A 119 15.52 0.33 -24.04
N CYS A 120 16.17 0.71 -22.93
CA CYS A 120 17.35 1.57 -22.96
C CYS A 120 18.60 0.98 -22.31
N GLY A 121 18.52 -0.21 -21.70
CA GLY A 121 19.65 -0.89 -21.07
C GLY A 121 20.09 -0.32 -19.71
N ASN A 122 19.61 0.85 -19.29
CA ASN A 122 19.97 1.41 -18.00
C ASN A 122 19.46 0.58 -16.82
N SER A 123 20.24 0.54 -15.73
CA SER A 123 19.88 -0.19 -14.53
C SER A 123 18.63 0.40 -13.86
N THR A 124 17.72 -0.50 -13.50
CA THR A 124 16.45 -0.23 -12.80
C THR A 124 16.63 -0.12 -11.30
N LYS A 125 17.78 -0.58 -10.76
CA LYS A 125 18.12 -0.43 -9.35
C LYS A 125 18.23 1.07 -9.05
N THR A 126 17.30 1.59 -8.25
CA THR A 126 17.55 2.83 -7.52
C THR A 126 18.79 2.61 -6.65
N PRO A 127 19.74 3.54 -6.58
CA PRO A 127 20.66 3.57 -5.46
C PRO A 127 19.76 3.55 -4.22
N VAL A 128 19.84 2.48 -3.44
CA VAL A 128 19.44 2.54 -2.05
C VAL A 128 20.40 3.53 -1.45
N ASP A 129 19.93 4.74 -1.14
CA ASP A 129 20.63 5.61 -0.21
C ASP A 129 20.74 4.78 1.06
N GLY A 130 21.95 4.28 1.31
CA GLY A 130 22.26 3.46 2.45
C GLY A 130 21.94 4.25 3.72
N PHE A 131 20.98 3.75 4.47
CA PHE A 131 20.90 3.92 5.91
C PHE A 131 20.64 2.52 6.49
N ASP A 132 21.64 1.66 6.31
CA ASP A 132 21.96 0.65 7.31
C ASP A 132 22.94 1.33 8.28
N GLU A 133 22.44 1.76 9.43
CA GLU A 133 23.21 1.90 10.67
C GLU A 133 22.33 1.49 11.86
#